data_AF-A0A7W0NUG6-F1
#
_entry.id   AF-A0A7W0NUG6-F1
#
_cell.length_a   1.000
_cell.length_b   1.000
_cell.length_c   1.000
_cell.angle_alpha   90.00
_cell.angle_beta   90.00
_cell.angle_gamma   90.00
#
_symmetry.space_group_name_H-M   'P 1'
#
loop_
_entity.id
_entity.type
_entity.pdbx_description
1 polymer ?
#
loop_
_entity_poly.entity_id
_entity_poly.type
_entity_poly.pdbx_seq_one_letter_code
_entity_poly.pdbx_strand_id
1 'polypeptide(L)'
;KLTVTKLQTTLDKVNSGQGSAGKLLNDPALYNSLNRTVSQLESISNDLRAGRGSAGKFITDDALYNETRAAIIDLRTSAAKINGIADDFKVISSDLTAGRGTFGKLLKDEQLYNDAKDTLARFNSTAAKIDSIVGDAQAGKGTLGKLLTDETLFNNVNQTASNFNQLSSESTKLIYDFRQNPKKYLRIKLSIF
;
A
#
# COMPACT_ATOMS: atom_id res chain seq x y z
N LYS A 1 46.12 14.79 15.22
CA LYS A 1 46.92 14.82 13.96
C LYS A 1 47.00 13.46 13.27
N LEU A 2 47.31 12.36 13.97
CA LEU A 2 47.44 11.01 13.38
C LEU A 2 46.21 10.47 12.61
N THR A 3 44.99 10.73 13.09
CA THR A 3 43.74 10.20 12.49
C THR A 3 43.45 10.82 11.12
N VAL A 4 43.69 12.13 10.96
CA VAL A 4 43.51 12.84 9.69
C VAL A 4 44.49 12.32 8.65
N THR A 5 45.75 12.08 9.05
CA THR A 5 46.77 11.52 8.16
C THR A 5 46.43 10.10 7.70
N LYS A 6 45.96 9.21 8.59
CA LYS A 6 45.55 7.85 8.23
C LYS A 6 44.33 7.83 7.30
N LEU A 7 43.39 8.76 7.48
CA LEU A 7 42.23 8.91 6.61
C LEU A 7 42.66 9.36 5.21
N GLN A 8 43.54 10.36 5.12
CA GLN A 8 44.12 10.84 3.86
C GLN A 8 44.78 9.69 3.09
N THR A 9 45.64 8.91 3.75
CA THR A 9 46.32 7.77 3.12
C THR A 9 45.35 6.68 2.66
N THR A 10 44.22 6.51 3.37
CA THR A 10 43.19 5.54 2.96
C THR A 10 42.43 6.03 1.73
N LEU A 11 42.08 7.31 1.69
CA LEU A 11 41.46 7.96 0.53
C LEU A 11 42.38 7.93 -0.69
N ASP A 12 43.67 8.18 -0.52
CA ASP A 12 44.66 8.12 -1.59
C ASP A 12 44.81 6.69 -2.16
N LYS A 13 44.74 5.67 -1.30
CA LYS A 13 44.76 4.26 -1.72
C LYS A 13 43.50 3.89 -2.50
N VAL A 14 42.34 4.38 -2.10
CA VAL A 14 41.08 4.17 -2.83
C VAL A 14 41.11 4.86 -4.20
N ASN A 15 41.54 6.12 -4.25
CA ASN A 15 41.64 6.88 -5.50
C ASN A 15 42.68 6.29 -6.47
N SER A 16 43.77 5.74 -5.96
CA SER A 16 44.79 5.06 -6.78
C SER A 16 44.42 3.64 -7.19
N GLY A 17 43.19 3.18 -6.90
CA GLY A 17 42.71 1.86 -7.29
C GLY A 17 43.30 0.71 -6.46
N GLN A 18 43.95 1.00 -5.34
CA GLN A 18 44.55 0.00 -4.48
C GLN A 18 43.52 -0.59 -3.49
N GLY A 19 43.63 -1.90 -3.25
CA GLY A 19 42.67 -2.64 -2.43
C GLY A 19 41.34 -2.92 -3.15
N SER A 20 40.47 -3.72 -2.54
CA SER A 20 39.18 -4.12 -3.13
C SER A 20 38.26 -2.94 -3.41
N ALA A 21 38.20 -1.96 -2.50
CA ALA A 21 37.40 -0.74 -2.67
C ALA A 21 37.90 0.14 -3.82
N GLY A 22 39.23 0.34 -3.93
CA GLY A 22 39.81 1.08 -5.04
C GLY A 22 39.61 0.38 -6.38
N LYS A 23 39.81 -0.94 -6.44
CA LYS A 23 39.56 -1.74 -7.65
C LYS A 23 38.09 -1.67 -8.09
N LEU A 24 37.15 -1.75 -7.15
CA LEU A 24 35.72 -1.67 -7.42
C LEU A 24 35.31 -0.29 -7.94
N LEU A 25 35.77 0.79 -7.30
CA LEU A 25 35.42 2.16 -7.68
C LEU A 25 36.02 2.61 -9.02
N ASN A 26 37.12 1.99 -9.43
CA ASN A 26 37.78 2.26 -10.71
C ASN A 26 37.44 1.22 -11.80
N ASP A 27 36.54 0.26 -11.54
CA ASP A 27 36.22 -0.81 -12.49
C ASP A 27 35.30 -0.30 -13.62
N PRO A 28 35.77 -0.28 -14.90
CA PRO A 28 34.93 0.12 -16.03
C PRO A 28 33.70 -0.78 -16.22
N ALA A 29 33.79 -2.07 -15.85
CA ALA A 29 32.68 -3.00 -15.95
C ALA A 29 31.55 -2.63 -14.98
N LEU A 30 31.88 -2.06 -13.82
CA LEU A 30 30.89 -1.55 -12.87
C LEU A 30 30.14 -0.35 -13.46
N TYR A 31 30.86 0.63 -14.04
CA TYR A 31 30.22 1.77 -14.73
C TYR A 31 29.32 1.30 -15.87
N ASN A 32 29.76 0.35 -16.68
CA ASN A 32 28.96 -0.20 -17.78
C ASN A 32 27.71 -0.92 -17.26
N SER A 33 27.83 -1.66 -16.16
CA SER A 33 26.70 -2.35 -15.53
C SER A 33 25.70 -1.35 -14.95
N LEU A 34 26.18 -0.30 -14.26
CA LEU A 34 25.34 0.79 -13.75
C LEU A 34 24.60 1.50 -14.88
N ASN A 35 25.29 1.85 -15.97
CA ASN A 35 24.65 2.48 -17.14
C ASN A 35 23.57 1.59 -17.75
N ARG A 36 23.81 0.27 -17.84
CA ARG A 36 22.82 -0.69 -18.33
C ARG A 36 21.61 -0.78 -17.41
N THR A 37 21.83 -0.82 -16.09
CA THR A 37 20.75 -0.80 -15.09
C THR A 37 19.93 0.47 -15.17
N VAL A 38 20.57 1.65 -15.29
CA VAL A 38 19.87 2.93 -15.47
C VAL A 38 19.02 2.92 -16.74
N SER A 39 19.56 2.42 -17.85
CA SER A 39 18.83 2.31 -19.12
C SER A 39 17.62 1.37 -19.01
N GLN A 40 17.76 0.25 -18.29
CA GLN A 40 16.66 -0.68 -18.03
C GLN A 40 15.58 -0.06 -17.13
N LEU A 41 15.98 0.67 -16.09
CA LEU A 41 15.05 1.39 -15.22
C LEU A 41 14.29 2.47 -15.98
N GLU A 42 14.95 3.18 -16.89
CA GLU A 42 14.31 4.17 -17.75
C GLU A 42 13.29 3.51 -18.69
N SER A 43 13.63 2.37 -19.30
CA SER A 43 12.69 1.59 -20.11
C SER A 43 11.48 1.13 -19.31
N ILE A 44 11.69 0.59 -18.10
CA ILE A 44 10.61 0.17 -17.19
C ILE A 44 9.72 1.38 -16.84
N SER A 45 10.31 2.53 -16.52
CA SER A 45 9.58 3.75 -16.20
C SER A 45 8.73 4.24 -17.37
N ASN A 46 9.27 4.16 -18.59
CA ASN A 46 8.54 4.49 -19.80
C ASN A 46 7.39 3.52 -20.07
N ASP A 47 7.59 2.21 -19.88
CA ASP A 47 6.55 1.21 -20.00
C ASP A 47 5.44 1.39 -18.94
N LEU A 48 5.80 1.74 -17.69
CA LEU A 48 4.86 2.08 -16.62
C LEU A 48 3.99 3.30 -17.00
N ARG A 49 4.62 4.39 -17.45
CA ARG A 49 3.91 5.60 -17.91
C ARG A 49 3.03 5.35 -19.13
N ALA A 50 3.47 4.47 -20.02
CA ALA A 50 2.72 4.06 -21.20
C ALA A 50 1.62 3.03 -20.89
N GLY A 51 1.43 2.64 -19.63
CA GLY A 51 0.39 1.69 -19.23
C GLY A 51 0.66 0.24 -19.66
N ARG A 52 1.91 -0.11 -19.96
CA ARG A 52 2.30 -1.46 -20.40
C ARG A 52 2.59 -2.37 -19.21
N GLY A 53 2.19 -3.64 -19.34
CA GLY A 53 2.28 -4.62 -18.25
C GLY A 53 1.23 -4.40 -17.15
N SER A 54 1.17 -5.29 -16.17
CA SER A 54 0.20 -5.20 -15.05
C SER A 54 0.42 -3.97 -14.18
N ALA A 55 1.67 -3.61 -13.88
CA ALA A 55 2.01 -2.42 -13.11
C ALA A 55 1.76 -1.11 -13.87
N GLY A 56 2.04 -1.07 -15.18
CA GLY A 56 1.66 0.08 -16.02
C GLY A 56 0.14 0.24 -16.08
N LYS A 57 -0.60 -0.84 -16.39
CA LYS A 57 -2.07 -0.84 -16.38
C LYS A 57 -2.64 -0.38 -15.04
N PHE A 58 -2.05 -0.81 -13.93
CA PHE A 58 -2.46 -0.40 -12.58
C PHE A 58 -2.26 1.10 -12.33
N ILE A 59 -1.15 1.68 -12.80
CA ILE A 59 -0.88 3.13 -12.63
C ILE A 59 -1.73 3.99 -13.56
N THR A 60 -2.04 3.50 -14.76
CA THR A 60 -2.80 4.25 -15.77
C THR A 60 -4.31 4.05 -15.71
N ASP A 61 -4.82 3.24 -14.78
CA ASP A 61 -6.25 3.00 -14.64
C ASP A 61 -6.91 4.18 -13.90
N ASP A 62 -7.76 4.93 -14.61
CA ASP A 62 -8.44 6.12 -14.13
C ASP A 62 -9.37 5.86 -12.92
N ALA A 63 -9.92 4.64 -12.79
CA ALA A 63 -10.77 4.30 -11.65
C ALA A 63 -9.94 4.21 -10.35
N LEU A 64 -8.81 3.51 -10.41
CA LEU A 64 -7.87 3.38 -9.29
C LEU A 64 -7.11 4.67 -8.98
N TYR A 65 -6.82 5.53 -9.97
CA TYR A 65 -6.25 6.86 -9.72
C TYR A 65 -7.17 7.70 -8.82
N ASN A 66 -8.48 7.64 -9.07
CA ASN A 66 -9.48 8.35 -8.27
C ASN A 66 -9.64 7.76 -6.87
N GLU A 67 -9.69 6.43 -6.73
CA GLU A 67 -9.72 5.74 -5.42
C GLU A 67 -8.43 5.99 -4.61
N THR A 68 -7.27 5.96 -5.26
CA THR A 68 -5.97 6.22 -4.63
C THR A 68 -5.85 7.68 -4.21
N ARG A 69 -6.40 8.61 -4.98
CA ARG A 69 -6.45 10.03 -4.59
C ARG A 69 -7.34 10.23 -3.37
N ALA A 70 -8.48 9.54 -3.28
CA ALA A 70 -9.32 9.55 -2.08
C ALA A 70 -8.57 8.99 -0.87
N ALA A 71 -7.88 7.85 -1.01
CA ALA A 71 -7.04 7.28 0.04
C ALA A 71 -5.89 8.21 0.47
N ILE A 72 -5.25 8.91 -0.48
CA ILE A 72 -4.20 9.90 -0.17
C ILE A 72 -4.77 11.12 0.55
N ILE A 73 -5.98 11.58 0.20
CA ILE A 73 -6.67 12.67 0.91
C ILE A 73 -7.01 12.23 2.33
N ASP A 74 -7.50 11.01 2.53
CA ASP A 74 -7.79 10.45 3.84
C ASP A 74 -6.53 10.25 4.67
N LEU A 75 -5.42 9.82 4.06
CA LEU A 75 -4.11 9.74 4.71
C LEU A 75 -3.57 11.10 5.10
N ARG A 76 -3.69 12.13 4.25
CA ARG A 76 -3.28 13.51 4.59
C ARG A 76 -4.15 14.09 5.70
N THR A 77 -5.45 13.81 5.68
CA THR A 77 -6.38 14.21 6.74
C THR A 77 -6.06 13.51 8.04
N SER A 78 -5.73 12.21 7.99
CA SER A 78 -5.29 11.43 9.14
C SER A 78 -3.96 11.93 9.68
N ALA A 79 -2.99 12.24 8.81
CA ALA A 79 -1.70 12.83 9.21
C ALA A 79 -1.88 14.22 9.84
N ALA A 80 -2.78 15.05 9.32
CA ALA A 80 -3.13 16.33 9.91
C ALA A 80 -3.79 16.16 11.30
N LYS A 81 -4.69 15.17 11.45
CA LYS A 81 -5.26 14.79 12.74
C LYS A 81 -4.20 14.26 13.70
N ILE A 82 -3.23 13.48 13.22
CA ILE A 82 -2.10 12.99 14.02
C ILE A 82 -1.20 14.15 14.47
N ASN A 83 -0.96 15.14 13.61
CA ASN A 83 -0.24 16.35 14.00
C ASN A 83 -1.03 17.15 15.05
N GLY A 84 -2.34 17.28 14.89
CA GLY A 84 -3.21 17.87 15.91
C GLY A 84 -3.18 17.11 17.23
N ILE A 85 -3.22 15.77 17.19
CA ILE A 85 -3.04 14.91 18.37
C ILE A 85 -1.65 15.10 18.99
N ALA A 86 -0.60 15.29 18.18
CA ALA A 86 0.75 15.50 18.69
C ALA A 86 0.90 16.89 19.36
N ASP A 87 0.25 17.91 18.81
CA ASP A 87 0.19 19.25 19.39
C ASP A 87 -0.64 19.25 20.68
N ASP A 88 -1.82 18.60 20.68
CA ASP A 88 -2.66 18.40 21.87
C ASP A 88 -1.91 17.58 22.92
N PHE A 89 -1.18 16.53 22.52
CA PHE A 89 -0.35 15.72 23.40
C PHE A 89 0.81 16.52 23.98
N LYS A 90 1.38 17.47 23.25
CA LYS A 90 2.42 18.38 23.76
C LYS A 90 1.85 19.34 24.82
N VAL A 91 0.63 19.83 24.62
CA VAL A 91 -0.08 20.65 25.63
C VAL A 91 -0.41 19.81 26.87
N ILE A 92 -0.98 18.62 26.69
CA ILE A 92 -1.28 17.67 27.77
C ILE A 92 0.00 17.25 28.51
N SER A 93 1.10 17.00 27.79
CA SER A 93 2.40 16.65 28.37
C SER A 93 2.99 17.82 29.16
N SER A 94 2.86 19.05 28.66
CA SER A 94 3.24 20.27 29.40
C SER A 94 2.43 20.41 30.69
N ASP A 95 1.11 20.23 30.63
CA ASP A 95 0.23 20.29 31.81
C ASP A 95 0.47 19.13 32.80
N LEU A 96 0.88 17.97 32.27
CA LEU A 96 1.24 16.79 33.04
C LEU A 96 2.57 16.96 33.77
N THR A 97 3.61 17.49 33.11
CA THR A 97 4.88 17.84 33.76
C THR A 97 4.71 18.93 34.82
N ALA A 98 3.72 19.81 34.65
CA ALA A 98 3.33 20.80 35.65
C ALA A 98 2.45 20.24 36.79
N GLY A 99 2.06 18.96 36.72
CA GLY A 99 1.30 18.27 37.77
C GLY A 99 -0.14 18.76 37.95
N ARG A 100 -0.75 19.37 36.93
CA ARG A 100 -2.09 19.96 37.02
C ARG A 100 -3.15 19.04 36.38
N GLY A 101 -4.29 18.89 37.04
CA GLY A 101 -5.47 18.17 36.52
C GLY A 101 -5.70 16.76 37.08
N THR A 102 -6.87 16.19 36.77
CA THR A 102 -7.31 14.84 37.19
C THR A 102 -6.44 13.72 36.59
N PHE A 103 -5.84 13.94 35.41
CA PHE A 103 -4.96 12.96 34.75
C PHE A 103 -3.58 12.79 35.41
N GLY A 104 -3.02 13.84 36.02
CA GLY A 104 -1.81 13.73 36.84
C GLY A 104 -2.02 12.89 38.10
N LYS A 105 -3.28 12.79 38.58
CA LYS A 105 -3.68 11.84 39.63
C LYS A 105 -3.96 10.43 39.08
N LEU A 106 -4.44 10.30 37.84
CA LEU A 106 -4.73 9.02 37.17
C LEU A 106 -3.47 8.26 36.70
N LEU A 107 -2.35 8.92 36.40
CA LEU A 107 -1.10 8.23 36.05
C LEU A 107 -0.40 7.55 37.24
N LYS A 108 -0.84 7.83 38.46
CA LYS A 108 -0.45 7.03 39.63
C LYS A 108 -1.34 5.81 39.83
N ASP A 109 -2.36 5.62 38.98
CA ASP A 109 -3.29 4.51 39.09
C ASP A 109 -2.71 3.26 38.41
N GLU A 110 -2.43 2.26 39.24
CA GLU A 110 -1.79 1.00 38.88
C GLU A 110 -2.63 0.21 37.85
N GLN A 111 -3.95 0.45 37.82
CA GLN A 111 -4.87 -0.21 36.90
C GLN A 111 -4.65 0.23 35.44
N LEU A 112 -4.38 1.51 35.19
CA LEU A 112 -4.18 2.03 33.83
C LEU A 112 -2.88 1.48 33.20
N TYR A 113 -1.84 1.28 34.01
CA TYR A 113 -0.60 0.66 33.57
C TYR A 113 -0.82 -0.79 33.12
N ASN A 114 -1.65 -1.54 33.85
CA ASN A 114 -1.99 -2.91 33.50
C ASN A 114 -2.83 -2.98 32.22
N ASP A 115 -3.83 -2.11 32.06
CA ASP A 115 -4.65 -2.05 30.85
C ASP A 115 -3.84 -1.66 29.60
N ALA A 116 -2.87 -0.75 29.76
CA ALA A 116 -1.94 -0.37 28.70
C ALA A 116 -1.04 -1.54 28.29
N LYS A 117 -0.53 -2.31 29.26
CA LYS A 117 0.29 -3.51 29.01
C LYS A 117 -0.50 -4.59 28.27
N ASP A 118 -1.74 -4.83 28.67
CA ASP A 118 -2.63 -5.81 28.02
C ASP A 118 -2.99 -5.39 26.59
N THR A 119 -3.23 -4.09 26.38
CA THR A 119 -3.46 -3.52 25.05
C THR A 119 -2.23 -3.71 24.16
N LEU A 120 -1.03 -3.46 24.69
CA LEU A 120 0.22 -3.64 23.96
C LEU A 120 0.48 -5.12 23.62
N ALA A 121 0.16 -6.03 24.53
CA ALA A 121 0.25 -7.46 24.28
C ALA A 121 -0.71 -7.92 23.16
N ARG A 122 -1.96 -7.42 23.17
CA ARG A 122 -2.94 -7.68 22.10
C ARG A 122 -2.48 -7.11 20.77
N PHE A 123 -1.94 -5.89 20.76
CA PHE A 123 -1.39 -5.27 19.56
C PHE A 123 -0.24 -6.11 18.97
N ASN A 124 0.73 -6.53 19.79
CA ASN A 124 1.83 -7.38 19.36
C ASN A 124 1.34 -8.72 18.78
N SER A 125 0.32 -9.34 19.41
CA SER A 125 -0.29 -10.56 18.88
C SER A 125 -0.95 -10.36 17.52
N THR A 126 -1.65 -9.25 17.33
CA THR A 126 -2.25 -8.89 16.05
C THR A 126 -1.19 -8.61 14.98
N ALA A 127 -0.15 -7.87 15.32
CA ALA A 127 0.96 -7.59 14.40
C ALA A 127 1.60 -8.90 13.91
N ALA A 128 1.89 -9.85 14.81
CA ALA A 128 2.42 -11.16 14.44
C ALA A 128 1.48 -11.96 13.52
N LYS A 129 0.16 -11.87 13.73
CA LYS A 129 -0.83 -12.51 12.84
C LYS A 129 -0.85 -11.86 11.45
N ILE A 130 -0.74 -10.53 11.38
CA ILE A 130 -0.67 -9.81 10.10
C ILE A 130 0.60 -10.19 9.35
N ASP A 131 1.76 -10.22 10.02
CA ASP A 131 3.02 -10.64 9.42
C ASP A 131 2.94 -12.06 8.85
N SER A 132 2.28 -12.98 9.57
CA SER A 132 2.04 -14.35 9.07
C SER A 132 1.17 -14.36 7.82
N ILE A 133 0.06 -13.60 7.80
CA ILE A 133 -0.84 -13.52 6.63
C ILE A 133 -0.10 -12.94 5.43
N VAL A 134 0.73 -11.91 5.64
CA VAL A 134 1.54 -11.28 4.59
C VAL A 134 2.58 -12.26 4.06
N GLY A 135 3.27 -12.99 4.94
CA GLY A 135 4.22 -14.02 4.54
C GLY A 135 3.56 -15.15 3.74
N ASP A 136 2.40 -15.62 4.18
CA ASP A 136 1.62 -16.63 3.45
C ASP A 136 1.15 -16.11 2.09
N ALA A 137 0.68 -14.86 2.01
CA ALA A 137 0.27 -14.24 0.75
C ALA A 137 1.45 -14.11 -0.23
N GLN A 138 2.63 -13.66 0.23
CA GLN A 138 3.84 -13.59 -0.59
C GLN A 138 4.32 -14.96 -1.06
N ALA A 139 4.13 -15.99 -0.25
CA ALA A 139 4.45 -17.37 -0.59
C ALA A 139 3.39 -18.04 -1.50
N GLY A 140 2.35 -17.32 -1.94
CA GLY A 140 1.27 -17.86 -2.75
C GLY A 140 0.31 -18.79 -1.98
N LYS A 141 0.37 -18.79 -0.65
CA LYS A 141 -0.48 -19.59 0.22
C LYS A 141 -1.79 -18.86 0.56
N GLY A 142 -2.83 -19.65 0.81
CA GLY A 142 -4.17 -19.12 1.09
C GLY A 142 -4.83 -18.48 -0.14
N THR A 143 -6.01 -17.89 0.06
CA THR A 143 -6.79 -17.28 -1.03
C THR A 143 -6.14 -16.01 -1.55
N LEU A 144 -5.60 -15.15 -0.67
CA LEU A 144 -4.88 -13.93 -1.05
C LEU A 144 -3.59 -14.25 -1.81
N GLY A 145 -2.80 -15.23 -1.33
CA GLY A 145 -1.59 -15.63 -2.03
C GLY A 145 -1.90 -16.22 -3.40
N LYS A 146 -2.86 -17.13 -3.50
CA LYS A 146 -3.31 -17.66 -4.80
C LYS A 146 -3.82 -16.55 -5.73
N LEU A 147 -4.57 -15.58 -5.23
CA LEU A 147 -5.04 -14.45 -6.05
C LEU A 147 -3.88 -13.60 -6.60
N LEU A 148 -2.83 -13.41 -5.82
CA LEU A 148 -1.66 -12.61 -6.21
C LEU A 148 -0.73 -13.35 -7.17
N THR A 149 -0.63 -14.69 -7.05
CA THR A 149 0.34 -15.49 -7.81
C THR A 149 -0.27 -16.26 -8.98
N ASP A 150 -1.59 -16.50 -8.99
CA ASP A 150 -2.26 -17.29 -10.01
C ASP A 150 -2.90 -16.39 -11.09
N GLU A 151 -2.21 -16.28 -12.22
CA GLU A 151 -2.67 -15.51 -13.39
C GLU A 151 -4.01 -16.02 -13.94
N THR A 152 -4.33 -17.31 -13.81
CA THR A 152 -5.58 -17.88 -14.32
C THR A 152 -6.78 -17.46 -13.48
N LEU A 153 -6.62 -17.40 -12.16
CA LEU A 153 -7.65 -16.90 -11.26
C LEU A 153 -7.94 -15.42 -11.50
N PHE A 154 -6.90 -14.59 -11.68
CA PHE A 154 -7.08 -13.17 -12.02
C PHE A 154 -7.85 -12.99 -13.34
N ASN A 155 -7.50 -13.77 -14.37
CA ASN A 155 -8.20 -13.74 -15.65
C ASN A 155 -9.67 -14.18 -15.52
N ASN A 156 -9.95 -15.23 -14.74
CA ASN A 156 -11.31 -15.70 -14.50
C ASN A 156 -12.15 -14.70 -13.69
N VAL A 157 -11.54 -14.01 -12.73
CA VAL A 157 -12.19 -12.93 -11.96
C VAL A 157 -12.54 -11.75 -12.87
N ASN A 158 -11.60 -11.30 -13.72
CA ASN A 158 -11.86 -10.24 -14.69
C ASN A 158 -12.94 -10.62 -15.70
N GLN A 159 -12.91 -11.86 -16.21
CA GLN A 159 -13.94 -12.39 -17.10
C GLN A 159 -15.31 -12.40 -16.42
N THR A 160 -15.37 -12.83 -15.16
CA THR A 160 -16.61 -12.86 -14.38
C THR A 160 -17.15 -11.46 -14.13
N ALA A 161 -16.29 -10.50 -13.79
CA ALA A 161 -16.67 -9.10 -13.63
C ALA A 161 -17.21 -8.50 -14.93
N SER A 162 -16.57 -8.80 -16.07
CA SER A 162 -17.05 -8.38 -17.40
C SER A 162 -18.41 -8.97 -17.73
N ASN A 163 -18.61 -10.28 -17.51
CA ASN A 163 -19.89 -10.95 -17.73
C ASN A 163 -21.00 -10.36 -16.85
N PHE A 164 -20.69 -10.05 -15.59
CA PHE A 164 -21.64 -9.42 -14.68
C PHE A 164 -22.04 -8.02 -15.12
N ASN A 165 -21.06 -7.20 -15.56
CA ASN A 165 -21.34 -5.87 -16.10
C ASN A 165 -22.24 -5.94 -17.34
N GLN A 166 -22.00 -6.91 -18.22
CA GLN A 166 -22.85 -7.13 -19.40
C GLN A 166 -24.27 -7.55 -19.01
N LEU A 167 -24.41 -8.52 -18.09
CA LEU A 167 -25.71 -8.94 -17.56
C LEU A 167 -26.46 -7.78 -16.89
N SER A 168 -25.76 -6.96 -16.12
CA SER A 168 -26.33 -5.77 -15.48
C SER A 168 -26.83 -4.75 -16.51
N SER A 169 -26.06 -4.54 -17.58
CA SER A 169 -26.46 -3.67 -18.70
C SER A 169 -27.69 -4.20 -19.43
N GLU A 170 -27.71 -5.50 -19.76
CA GLU A 170 -28.84 -6.13 -20.44
C GLU A 170 -30.09 -6.17 -19.57
N SER A 171 -29.96 -6.45 -18.27
CA SER A 171 -31.09 -6.40 -17.34
C SER A 171 -31.63 -4.99 -17.15
N THR A 172 -30.76 -3.97 -17.11
CA THR A 172 -31.18 -2.56 -17.08
C THR A 172 -31.94 -2.19 -18.35
N LYS A 173 -31.48 -2.63 -19.53
CA LYS A 173 -32.20 -2.45 -20.80
C LYS A 173 -33.55 -3.16 -20.80
N LEU A 174 -33.61 -4.39 -20.29
CA LEU A 174 -34.87 -5.13 -20.16
C LEU A 174 -35.86 -4.40 -19.25
N ILE A 175 -35.41 -3.89 -18.11
CA ILE A 175 -36.24 -3.09 -17.19
C ILE A 175 -36.74 -1.82 -17.87
N TYR A 176 -35.87 -1.17 -18.65
CA TYR A 176 -36.22 0.01 -19.44
C TYR A 176 -37.29 -0.30 -20.49
N ASP A 177 -37.09 -1.36 -21.29
CA ASP A 177 -38.03 -1.80 -22.34
C ASP A 177 -39.36 -2.28 -21.75
N PHE A 178 -39.31 -2.96 -20.60
CA PHE A 178 -40.50 -3.38 -19.85
C PHE A 178 -41.32 -2.18 -19.38
N ARG A 179 -40.67 -1.11 -18.90
CA ARG A 179 -41.33 0.14 -18.50
C ARG A 179 -41.99 0.83 -19.71
N GLN A 180 -41.32 0.82 -20.86
CA GLN A 180 -41.81 1.43 -22.10
C GLN A 180 -43.01 0.67 -22.69
N ASN A 181 -42.97 -0.67 -22.69
CA ASN A 181 -44.04 -1.48 -23.26
C ASN A 181 -44.29 -2.78 -22.47
N PRO A 182 -44.95 -2.71 -21.31
CA PRO A 182 -45.14 -3.86 -20.44
C PRO A 182 -46.01 -4.95 -21.09
N LYS A 183 -46.92 -4.59 -22.01
CA LYS A 183 -47.81 -5.53 -22.72
C LYS A 183 -47.05 -6.48 -23.66
N LYS A 184 -45.85 -6.11 -24.12
CA LYS A 184 -44.99 -6.98 -24.95
C LYS A 184 -44.40 -8.14 -24.15
N TYR A 185 -44.16 -7.94 -22.86
CA TYR A 185 -43.46 -8.89 -21.99
C TYR A 185 -44.38 -9.56 -20.95
N LEU A 186 -45.56 -8.99 -20.66
CA LEU A 186 -46.52 -9.53 -19.72
C LEU A 186 -47.90 -9.75 -20.40
N ARG A 187 -48.33 -11.02 -20.49
CA ARG A 187 -49.69 -11.40 -20.89
C ARG A 187 -50.42 -12.04 -19.72
N ILE A 188 -51.31 -11.30 -19.09
CA ILE A 188 -52.17 -11.82 -18.03
C ILE A 188 -53.38 -12.48 -18.68
N LYS A 189 -53.53 -13.79 -18.50
CA LYS A 189 -54.78 -14.50 -18.82
C LYS A 189 -55.63 -14.52 -17.56
N LEU A 190 -56.71 -13.75 -17.55
CA LEU A 190 -57.72 -13.84 -16.51
C LEU A 190 -58.71 -14.94 -16.92
N SER A 191 -58.70 -16.05 -16.18
CA SER A 191 -59.77 -17.04 -16.27
C SER A 191 -60.88 -16.60 -15.32
N ILE A 192 -62.04 -16.25 -15.85
CA ILE A 192 -63.24 -15.95 -15.06
C ILE A 192 -64.02 -17.27 -14.95
N PHE A 193 -64.26 -17.70 -13.72
CA PHE A 193 -65.11 -18.86 -13.41
C PHE A 193 -66.58 -18.55 -13.65
#